data_AF-A0A925MBE9-F1
#
_entry.id   AF-A0A925MBE9-F1
#
_cell.length_a   1.000
_cell.length_b   1.000
_cell.length_c   1.000
_cell.angle_alpha   90.00
_cell.angle_beta   90.00
_cell.angle_gamma   90.00
#
_symmetry.space_group_name_H-M   'P 1'
#
loop_
_entity.id
_entity.type
_entity.pdbx_description
1 polymer ?
#
loop_
_entity_poly.entity_id
_entity_poly.type
_entity_poly.pdbx_seq_one_letter_code
_entity_poly.pdbx_strand_id
1 'polypeptide(L)'
;MTRYFEKFYNSDPMVEISADEASARDTYTIEDDVPMRRYRRFIDRELHTIIYAEWADPTEPLADFRRLASGVPGQIFSPVTRLPHGGCSWTCWYVNADGTVKKALEPEFAADGNFLRETLRGPEGTLITYTIYHYDRDGHLLELVTHAPDGTVLNTQDA
;
A
#
# COMPACT_ATOMS: atom_id res chain seq x y z
N MET A 1 23.63 -1.83 -2.29
CA MET A 1 23.75 -2.03 -3.75
C MET A 1 22.37 -1.93 -4.37
N THR A 2 22.17 -1.09 -5.39
CA THR A 2 20.89 -0.93 -6.09
C THR A 2 20.60 -2.16 -6.95
N ARG A 3 19.38 -2.70 -6.88
CA ARG A 3 18.93 -3.87 -7.66
C ARG A 3 17.70 -3.51 -8.49
N TYR A 4 17.56 -4.14 -9.65
CA TYR A 4 16.48 -3.86 -10.60
C TYR A 4 15.65 -5.12 -10.82
N PHE A 5 14.34 -4.95 -10.97
CA PHE A 5 13.42 -6.07 -11.16
C PHE A 5 12.40 -5.75 -12.25
N GLU A 6 11.96 -6.78 -12.96
CA GLU A 6 10.98 -6.62 -14.04
C GLU A 6 9.63 -6.05 -13.52
N LYS A 7 9.27 -6.39 -12.28
CA LYS A 7 7.99 -6.09 -11.65
C LYS A 7 8.05 -6.34 -10.15
N PHE A 8 7.21 -5.66 -9.39
CA PHE A 8 7.05 -5.90 -7.96
C PHE A 8 5.80 -6.75 -7.69
N TYR A 9 5.96 -7.84 -6.94
CA TYR A 9 4.85 -8.65 -6.41
C TYR A 9 5.06 -8.69 -4.90
N ASN A 10 4.01 -8.40 -4.12
CA ASN A 10 4.02 -8.56 -2.65
C ASN A 10 4.29 -10.02 -2.19
N SER A 11 4.50 -10.95 -3.13
CA SER A 11 4.87 -12.35 -2.93
C SER A 11 6.12 -12.71 -3.74
N ASP A 12 7.12 -13.26 -3.07
CA ASP A 12 8.46 -13.66 -3.54
C ASP A 12 8.42 -14.94 -4.44
N PRO A 13 9.34 -15.13 -5.42
CA PRO A 13 10.46 -14.28 -5.79
C PRO A 13 10.22 -13.31 -6.96
N MET A 14 10.80 -12.11 -6.84
CA MET A 14 10.91 -11.13 -7.93
C MET A 14 12.07 -11.48 -8.89
N VAL A 15 11.87 -11.26 -10.19
CA VAL A 15 12.90 -11.52 -11.22
C VAL A 15 13.82 -10.30 -11.33
N GLU A 16 15.08 -10.48 -10.91
CA GLU A 16 16.13 -9.47 -11.04
C GLU A 16 16.58 -9.34 -12.50
N ILE A 17 16.77 -8.09 -12.94
CA ILE A 17 17.21 -7.73 -14.29
C ILE A 17 18.40 -6.75 -14.19
N SER A 18 19.10 -6.56 -15.30
CA SER A 18 20.17 -5.55 -15.37
C SER A 18 19.61 -4.12 -15.43
N ALA A 19 20.44 -3.13 -15.11
CA ALA A 19 20.08 -1.71 -15.26
C ALA A 19 19.79 -1.32 -16.73
N ASP A 20 20.50 -1.92 -17.69
CA ASP A 20 20.29 -1.68 -19.12
C ASP A 20 18.93 -2.23 -19.58
N GLU A 21 18.56 -3.43 -19.13
CA GLU A 21 17.24 -4.02 -19.40
C GLU A 21 16.11 -3.21 -18.76
N ALA A 22 16.31 -2.70 -17.54
CA ALA A 22 15.33 -1.83 -16.88
C ALA A 22 15.11 -0.52 -17.66
N SER A 23 16.20 0.09 -18.17
CA SER A 23 16.15 1.33 -18.94
C SER A 23 15.45 1.19 -20.29
N ALA A 24 15.43 -0.03 -20.85
CA ALA A 24 14.73 -0.36 -22.08
C ALA A 24 13.23 -0.69 -21.87
N ARG A 25 12.74 -0.71 -20.63
CA ARG A 25 11.36 -1.05 -20.29
C ARG A 25 10.57 0.16 -19.83
N ASP A 26 9.28 0.17 -20.14
CA ASP A 26 8.35 1.18 -19.64
C ASP A 26 8.04 0.97 -18.14
N THR A 27 8.06 -0.29 -17.68
CA THR A 27 7.80 -0.64 -16.27
C THR A 27 8.96 -1.45 -15.70
N TYR A 28 9.42 -1.06 -14.52
CA TYR A 28 10.44 -1.77 -13.75
C TYR A 28 10.37 -1.37 -12.28
N THR A 29 11.08 -2.08 -11.41
CA THR A 29 11.21 -1.76 -9.99
C THR A 29 12.67 -1.65 -9.60
N ILE A 30 12.99 -0.68 -8.74
CA ILE A 30 14.31 -0.53 -8.15
C ILE A 30 14.22 -0.82 -6.64
N GLU A 31 15.05 -1.71 -6.14
CA GLU A 31 15.34 -1.82 -4.71
C GLU A 31 16.52 -0.91 -4.38
N ASP A 32 16.28 0.04 -3.48
CA ASP A 32 17.29 0.92 -2.94
C ASP A 32 17.85 0.35 -1.64
N ASP A 33 19.18 0.36 -1.54
CA ASP A 33 19.92 0.10 -0.31
C ASP A 33 20.32 1.44 0.32
N VAL A 34 19.30 2.23 0.69
CA VAL A 34 19.41 3.45 1.49
C VAL A 34 19.19 3.08 2.97
N PRO A 35 19.27 3.99 3.97
CA PRO A 35 19.05 3.64 5.37
C PRO A 35 17.73 2.88 5.66
N MET A 36 16.80 2.91 4.70
CA MET A 36 15.53 2.23 4.73
C MET A 36 15.32 1.42 3.45
N ARG A 37 15.23 0.10 3.57
CA ARG A 37 14.98 -0.79 2.41
C ARG A 37 13.63 -0.47 1.79
N ARG A 38 13.64 -0.06 0.52
CA ARG A 38 12.42 0.31 -0.21
C ARG A 38 12.48 -0.10 -1.68
N TYR A 39 11.31 -0.31 -2.24
CA TYR A 39 11.11 -0.59 -3.65
C TYR A 39 10.41 0.59 -4.31
N ARG A 40 10.95 1.04 -5.44
CA ARG A 40 10.38 2.11 -6.26
C ARG A 40 9.95 1.53 -7.59
N ARG A 41 8.66 1.56 -7.87
CA ARG A 41 8.09 1.07 -9.11
C ARG A 41 7.86 2.24 -10.06
N PHE A 42 8.40 2.10 -11.26
CA PHE A 42 8.24 3.05 -12.35
C PHE A 42 7.26 2.47 -13.39
N ILE A 43 6.38 3.31 -13.92
CA ILE A 43 5.45 3.01 -15.01
C ILE A 43 5.58 4.14 -16.01
N ASP A 44 5.78 3.83 -17.29
CA ASP A 44 6.12 4.78 -18.35
C ASP A 44 7.30 5.69 -17.97
N ARG A 45 8.26 5.13 -17.22
CA ARG A 45 9.43 5.82 -16.63
C ARG A 45 9.12 6.88 -15.57
N GLU A 46 7.87 7.01 -15.15
CA GLU A 46 7.44 7.88 -14.06
C GLU A 46 7.33 7.09 -12.75
N LEU A 47 7.75 7.69 -11.63
CA LEU A 47 7.62 7.05 -10.32
C LEU A 47 6.14 6.96 -9.94
N HIS A 48 5.63 5.73 -9.84
CA HIS A 48 4.23 5.48 -9.54
C HIS A 48 4.03 4.97 -8.10
N THR A 49 4.94 4.14 -7.59
CA THR A 49 4.76 3.50 -6.28
C THR A 49 6.07 3.43 -5.51
N ILE A 50 6.01 3.72 -4.20
CA ILE A 50 7.07 3.42 -3.24
C ILE A 50 6.53 2.41 -2.22
N ILE A 51 7.31 1.38 -1.92
CA ILE A 51 6.96 0.33 -0.97
C ILE A 51 8.11 0.18 0.00
N TYR A 52 7.86 0.38 1.29
CA TYR A 52 8.87 0.21 2.31
C TYR A 52 8.82 -1.20 2.89
N ALA A 53 9.98 -1.85 2.97
CA ALA A 53 10.09 -3.18 3.56
C ALA A 53 10.11 -3.10 5.10
N GLU A 54 10.70 -2.04 5.63
CA GLU A 54 10.84 -1.76 7.06
C GLU A 54 11.05 -0.25 7.25
N TRP A 55 10.69 0.30 8.41
CA TRP A 55 11.03 1.68 8.80
C TRP A 55 10.99 1.89 10.30
N ALA A 56 11.77 2.84 10.81
CA ALA A 56 11.76 3.22 12.22
C ALA A 56 10.72 4.30 12.54
N ASP A 57 10.40 5.18 11.58
CA ASP A 57 9.46 6.30 11.73
C ASP A 57 8.55 6.42 10.48
N PRO A 58 7.21 6.38 10.65
CA PRO A 58 6.25 6.50 9.55
C PRO A 58 6.07 7.93 9.01
N THR A 59 6.79 8.94 9.53
CA THR A 59 6.70 10.35 9.07
C THR A 59 7.66 10.69 7.93
N GLU A 60 8.80 10.00 7.84
CA GLU A 60 9.80 10.09 6.75
C GLU A 60 9.30 9.73 5.31
N PRO A 61 8.36 8.78 5.11
CA PRO A 61 7.97 8.26 3.79
C PRO A 61 7.31 9.28 2.85
N LEU A 62 6.53 10.21 3.40
CA LEU A 62 5.90 11.27 2.61
C LEU A 62 6.96 12.25 2.07
N ALA A 63 8.05 12.46 2.81
CA ALA A 63 9.14 13.32 2.37
C ALA A 63 9.90 12.70 1.19
N ASP A 64 10.14 11.39 1.23
CA ASP A 64 10.77 10.64 0.14
C ASP A 64 9.95 10.71 -1.16
N PHE A 65 8.64 10.48 -1.09
CA PHE A 65 7.79 10.57 -2.28
C PHE A 65 7.80 11.98 -2.89
N ARG A 66 7.69 13.02 -2.04
CA ARG A 66 7.79 14.43 -2.47
C ARG A 66 9.14 14.76 -3.12
N ARG A 67 10.22 14.13 -2.66
CA ARG A 67 11.56 14.31 -3.22
C ARG A 67 11.72 13.60 -4.56
N LEU A 68 11.06 12.46 -4.74
CA LEU A 68 11.27 11.56 -5.87
C LEU A 68 10.27 11.74 -7.02
N ALA A 69 9.07 12.26 -6.77
CA ALA A 69 8.01 12.41 -7.78
C ALA A 69 7.95 13.83 -8.36
N SER A 70 7.97 13.95 -9.69
CA SER A 70 7.74 15.19 -10.42
C SER A 70 6.40 15.16 -11.15
N GLY A 71 5.32 15.59 -10.49
CA GLY A 71 4.08 15.96 -11.18
C GLY A 71 3.13 14.81 -11.57
N VAL A 72 3.33 13.59 -11.05
CA VAL A 72 2.39 12.47 -11.25
C VAL A 72 1.78 12.00 -9.93
N PRO A 73 0.49 11.63 -9.89
CA PRO A 73 -0.09 10.96 -8.73
C PRO A 73 0.57 9.59 -8.50
N GLY A 74 0.59 9.12 -7.26
CA GLY A 74 1.14 7.80 -6.96
C GLY A 74 0.72 7.25 -5.60
N GLN A 75 1.40 6.18 -5.20
CA GLN A 75 1.08 5.42 -4.00
C GLN A 75 2.32 5.17 -3.13
N ILE A 76 2.13 5.21 -1.82
CA ILE A 76 3.14 4.81 -0.85
C ILE A 76 2.56 3.68 0.00
N PHE A 77 3.32 2.61 0.18
CA PHE A 77 2.96 1.50 1.06
C PHE A 77 3.89 1.47 2.26
N SER A 78 3.31 1.39 3.46
CA SER A 78 4.06 1.11 4.68
C SER A 78 4.60 -0.32 4.66
N PRO A 79 5.56 -0.63 5.55
CA PRO A 79 5.87 -2.01 5.91
C PRO A 79 4.62 -2.75 6.36
N VAL A 80 4.60 -4.05 6.10
CA VAL A 80 3.57 -4.94 6.60
C VAL A 80 3.74 -5.11 8.10
N THR A 81 2.71 -4.74 8.85
CA THR A 81 2.63 -4.95 10.29
C THR A 81 1.92 -6.27 10.58
N ARG A 82 2.54 -7.14 11.37
CA ARG A 82 1.91 -8.38 11.86
C ARG A 82 1.03 -8.08 13.07
N LEU A 83 -0.18 -8.63 13.07
CA LEU A 83 -1.18 -8.37 14.09
C LEU A 83 -1.22 -9.51 15.13
N PRO A 84 -1.68 -9.26 16.37
CA PRO A 84 -1.71 -10.29 17.42
C PRO A 84 -2.52 -11.55 17.08
N HIS A 85 -3.52 -11.43 16.19
CA HIS A 85 -4.33 -12.55 15.72
C HIS A 85 -3.68 -13.36 14.58
N GLY A 86 -2.42 -13.08 14.25
CA GLY A 86 -1.64 -13.79 13.22
C GLY A 86 -1.81 -13.21 11.81
N GLY A 87 -2.76 -12.30 11.63
CA GLY A 87 -2.96 -11.56 10.38
C GLY A 87 -1.97 -10.43 10.17
N CYS A 88 -2.29 -9.53 9.24
CA CYS A 88 -1.45 -8.38 8.93
C CYS A 88 -2.24 -7.15 8.50
N SER A 89 -1.55 -6.01 8.50
CA SER A 89 -2.06 -4.75 7.97
C SER A 89 -0.91 -3.94 7.38
N TRP A 90 -1.23 -2.99 6.52
CA TRP A 90 -0.34 -1.95 6.04
C TRP A 90 -1.15 -0.69 5.75
N THR A 91 -0.49 0.43 5.53
CA THR A 91 -1.12 1.67 5.08
C THR A 91 -0.72 1.94 3.64
N CYS A 92 -1.69 2.27 2.79
CA CYS A 92 -1.49 2.77 1.43
C CYS A 92 -1.93 4.24 1.37
N TRP A 93 -0.97 5.16 1.20
CA TRP A 93 -1.27 6.56 0.93
C TRP A 93 -1.40 6.79 -0.57
N TYR A 94 -2.49 7.43 -0.98
CA TYR A 94 -2.66 7.94 -2.33
C TYR A 94 -2.21 9.39 -2.35
N VAL A 95 -1.26 9.71 -3.21
CA VAL A 95 -0.61 11.02 -3.27
C VAL A 95 -0.97 11.69 -4.59
N ASN A 96 -1.28 12.98 -4.54
CA ASN A 96 -1.50 13.81 -5.71
C ASN A 96 -0.17 14.15 -6.40
N ALA A 97 -0.25 14.66 -7.63
CA ALA A 97 0.90 15.13 -8.41
C ALA A 97 1.75 16.20 -7.72
N ASP A 98 1.15 16.97 -6.80
CA ASP A 98 1.83 18.02 -6.01
C ASP A 98 2.47 17.49 -4.71
N GLY A 99 2.41 16.17 -4.47
CA GLY A 99 2.97 15.54 -3.28
C GLY A 99 2.11 15.65 -2.01
N THR A 100 0.87 16.16 -2.13
CA THR A 100 -0.11 16.15 -1.04
C THR A 100 -0.80 14.78 -0.93
N VAL A 101 -1.11 14.36 0.29
CA VAL A 101 -1.91 13.14 0.50
C VAL A 101 -3.35 13.43 0.06
N LYS A 102 -3.95 12.53 -0.71
CA LYS A 102 -5.37 12.55 -1.06
C LYS A 102 -6.20 11.79 -0.04
N LYS A 103 -5.74 10.59 0.32
CA LYS A 103 -6.36 9.67 1.29
C LYS A 103 -5.37 8.59 1.71
N ALA A 104 -5.67 7.89 2.79
CA ALA A 104 -4.98 6.66 3.16
C ALA A 104 -5.99 5.50 3.32
N LEU A 105 -5.58 4.31 2.88
CA LEU A 105 -6.30 3.05 3.12
C LEU A 105 -5.47 2.16 4.03
N GLU A 106 -6.10 1.60 5.05
CA GLU A 106 -5.50 0.65 5.99
C GLU A 106 -6.30 -0.66 5.94
N PRO A 107 -5.93 -1.59 5.04
CA PRO A 107 -6.50 -2.92 5.05
C PRO A 107 -5.95 -3.74 6.21
N GLU A 108 -6.79 -4.61 6.76
CA GLU A 108 -6.46 -5.60 7.77
C GLU A 108 -6.92 -6.97 7.28
N PHE A 109 -6.04 -7.95 7.41
CA PHE A 109 -6.24 -9.33 6.97
C PHE A 109 -6.13 -10.27 8.15
N ALA A 110 -6.89 -11.35 8.11
CA ALA A 110 -6.74 -12.50 8.99
C ALA A 110 -5.49 -13.31 8.63
N ALA A 111 -5.15 -14.28 9.50
CA ALA A 111 -4.00 -15.16 9.30
C ALA A 111 -4.11 -16.05 8.05
N ASP A 112 -5.33 -16.37 7.63
CA ASP A 112 -5.64 -17.14 6.41
C ASP A 112 -5.69 -16.30 5.13
N GLY A 113 -5.50 -14.98 5.25
CA GLY A 113 -5.53 -14.03 4.14
C GLY A 113 -6.91 -13.44 3.83
N ASN A 114 -7.95 -13.79 4.59
CA ASN A 114 -9.26 -13.14 4.45
C ASN A 114 -9.20 -11.68 4.88
N PHE A 115 -9.92 -10.83 4.15
CA PHE A 115 -9.97 -9.40 4.41
C PHE A 115 -10.88 -9.15 5.60
N LEU A 116 -10.41 -8.58 6.71
CA LEU A 116 -11.22 -8.35 7.90
C LEU A 116 -11.85 -6.96 7.91
N ARG A 117 -11.04 -5.96 7.58
CA ARG A 117 -11.42 -4.56 7.70
C ARG A 117 -10.65 -3.68 6.71
N GLU A 118 -11.31 -2.66 6.18
CA GLU A 118 -10.64 -1.54 5.50
C GLU A 118 -10.95 -0.26 6.25
N THR A 119 -9.93 0.53 6.57
CA THR A 119 -10.12 1.86 7.13
C THR A 119 -9.72 2.92 6.12
N LEU A 120 -10.63 3.87 5.84
CA LEU A 120 -10.39 5.01 4.97
C LEU A 120 -10.15 6.27 5.81
N ARG A 121 -9.00 6.90 5.59
CA ARG A 121 -8.64 8.19 6.19
C ARG A 121 -8.53 9.29 5.15
N GLY A 122 -8.91 10.49 5.58
CA GLY A 122 -8.68 11.72 4.84
C GLY A 122 -7.20 12.12 4.81
N PRO A 123 -6.87 13.22 4.13
CA PRO A 123 -5.50 13.70 3.96
C PRO A 123 -4.80 14.02 5.28
N GLU A 124 -5.55 14.49 6.28
CA GLU A 124 -5.06 14.83 7.63
C GLU A 124 -5.08 13.62 8.60
N GLY A 125 -5.33 12.41 8.10
CA GLY A 125 -5.43 11.19 8.93
C GLY A 125 -6.77 11.00 9.66
N THR A 126 -7.70 11.95 9.53
CA THR A 126 -9.07 11.82 10.08
C THR A 126 -9.78 10.60 9.49
N LEU A 127 -10.40 9.79 10.34
CA LEU A 127 -11.24 8.67 9.92
C LEU A 127 -12.44 9.18 9.13
N ILE A 128 -12.63 8.66 7.91
CA ILE A 128 -13.78 8.97 7.05
C ILE A 128 -14.82 7.86 7.17
N THR A 129 -14.41 6.62 6.95
CA THR A 129 -15.24 5.42 7.10
C THR A 129 -14.37 4.21 7.41
N TYR A 130 -15.00 3.13 7.84
CA TYR A 130 -14.38 1.81 7.83
C TYR A 130 -15.39 0.76 7.38
N THR A 131 -14.92 -0.28 6.70
CA THR A 131 -15.73 -1.39 6.23
C THR A 131 -15.30 -2.67 6.93
N ILE A 132 -16.24 -3.42 7.48
CA ILE A 132 -16.02 -4.76 8.08
C ILE A 132 -16.57 -5.80 7.11
N TYR A 133 -15.84 -6.90 6.95
CA TYR A 133 -16.18 -8.01 6.07
C TYR A 133 -16.56 -9.22 6.91
N HIS A 134 -17.70 -9.83 6.61
CA HIS A 134 -18.20 -11.00 7.32
C HIS A 134 -18.20 -12.22 6.42
N TYR A 135 -17.73 -13.34 6.95
CA TYR A 135 -17.59 -14.59 6.23
C TYR A 135 -18.36 -15.71 6.92
N ASP A 136 -18.76 -16.71 6.16
CA ASP A 136 -19.23 -17.97 6.72
C ASP A 136 -18.04 -18.81 7.25
N ARG A 137 -18.36 -20.01 7.75
CA ARG A 137 -17.35 -20.94 8.29
C ARG A 137 -16.46 -21.57 7.23
N ASP A 138 -16.89 -21.56 5.98
CA ASP A 138 -16.17 -22.11 4.84
C ASP A 138 -15.28 -21.05 4.16
N GLY A 139 -15.35 -19.78 4.62
CA GLY A 139 -14.56 -18.67 4.13
C GLY A 139 -15.21 -17.92 2.96
N HIS A 140 -16.50 -18.13 2.70
CA HIS A 140 -17.22 -17.33 1.70
C HIS A 140 -17.65 -15.99 2.31
N LEU A 141 -17.40 -14.91 1.57
CA LEU A 141 -17.87 -13.58 1.95
C LEU A 141 -19.40 -13.60 1.94
N LEU A 142 -20.01 -13.20 3.06
CA LEU A 142 -21.46 -13.06 3.21
C LEU A 142 -21.89 -11.63 2.91
N GLU A 143 -21.23 -10.67 3.55
CA GLU A 143 -21.55 -9.26 3.44
C GLU A 143 -20.34 -8.39 3.80
N LEU A 144 -20.42 -7.11 3.43
CA LEU A 144 -19.58 -6.04 3.93
C LEU A 144 -20.44 -4.89 4.46
N VAL A 145 -20.03 -4.33 5.60
CA VAL A 145 -20.76 -3.27 6.29
C VAL A 145 -19.84 -2.07 6.45
N THR A 146 -20.20 -0.95 5.82
CA THR A 146 -19.48 0.32 5.93
C THR A 146 -20.09 1.18 7.03
N HIS A 147 -19.24 1.66 7.92
CA HIS A 147 -19.58 2.50 9.05
C HIS A 147 -18.99 3.91 8.91
N ALA A 148 -19.72 4.88 9.47
CA ALA A 148 -19.22 6.21 9.77
C ALA A 148 -18.23 6.17 10.96
N PRO A 149 -17.50 7.27 11.23
CA PRO A 149 -16.53 7.30 12.32
C PRO A 149 -17.12 7.07 13.71
N ASP A 150 -18.40 7.40 13.91
CA ASP A 150 -19.15 7.17 15.16
C ASP A 150 -19.72 5.75 15.30
N GLY A 151 -19.51 4.90 14.29
CA GLY A 151 -20.02 3.53 14.24
C GLY A 151 -21.38 3.37 13.57
N THR A 152 -22.04 4.46 13.16
CA THR A 152 -23.31 4.38 12.42
C THR A 152 -23.12 3.63 11.11
N VAL A 153 -24.00 2.67 10.81
CA VAL A 153 -23.99 1.95 9.52
C VAL A 153 -24.41 2.91 8.41
N LEU A 154 -23.56 3.04 7.40
CA LEU A 154 -23.82 3.83 6.19
C LEU A 154 -24.28 2.97 5.03
N ASN A 155 -23.74 1.76 4.90
CA ASN A 155 -24.07 0.83 3.82
C ASN A 155 -23.86 -0.61 4.27
N THR A 156 -24.74 -1.50 3.82
CA THR A 156 -24.55 -2.96 3.89
C THR A 156 -24.68 -3.49 2.47
N GLN A 157 -23.73 -4.33 2.06
CA GLN A 157 -23.71 -4.95 0.75
C GLN A 157 -23.51 -6.45 0.89
N ASP A 158 -24.44 -7.22 0.35
CA ASP A 158 -24.30 -8.67 0.20
C ASP A 158 -23.28 -9.00 -0.90
N ALA A 159 -22.59 -10.13 -0.74
CA ALA A 159 -21.56 -10.61 -1.67
C ALA A 159 -22.09 -11.09 -3.03
#